data_AF-A0A917XP09-F1
#
_entry.id   AF-A0A917XP09-F1
#
_cell.length_a   1.000
_cell.length_b   1.000
_cell.length_c   1.000
_cell.angle_alpha   90.00
_cell.angle_beta   90.00
_cell.angle_gamma   90.00
#
_symmetry.space_group_name_H-M   'P 1'
#
loop_
_entity.id
_entity.type
_entity.pdbx_description
1 polymer ?
#
loop_
_entity_poly.entity_id
_entity_poly.type
_entity_poly.pdbx_seq_one_letter_code
_entity_poly.pdbx_strand_id
1 'polypeptide(L)'
;MLKLVHNSPRSWLQHYLNQTPIPAGAPKGTGYVYVLEVTGPTSYVKVGATSQPRSRFEALGSDAHRLGSAVTRAWLSPAHPAHHSTEAHALRACRAHSSAATPRGEYFPHLTFERARRETIKAVLGFHDRPRAMPTTPVAGLHEPLPAHVRRLLAPTPQEAEQRLRYRFAQGSHRTRFLRRAEPSPTSLPRETDPLLEELIRRFVQPPASMPDLATHRHTRLQAAAQSLVSDPSD
;
A
#
# COMPACT_ATOMS: atom_id res chain seq x y z
N MET A 1 23.51 -15.42 4.30
CA MET A 1 22.78 -14.27 3.72
C MET A 1 23.77 -13.49 2.85
N LEU A 2 23.75 -13.72 1.54
CA LEU A 2 24.70 -13.10 0.60
C LEU A 2 24.34 -11.61 0.41
N LYS A 3 25.15 -10.70 0.94
CA LYS A 3 25.11 -9.28 0.56
C LYS A 3 25.77 -9.17 -0.82
N LEU A 4 24.97 -9.19 -1.88
CA LEU A 4 25.45 -8.81 -3.21
C LEU A 4 25.81 -7.33 -3.18
N VAL A 5 27.09 -7.05 -2.97
CA VAL A 5 27.69 -5.72 -3.15
C VAL A 5 27.88 -5.54 -4.65
N HIS A 6 26.78 -5.24 -5.35
CA HIS A 6 26.88 -4.80 -6.73
C HIS A 6 27.49 -3.39 -6.73
N ASN A 7 28.80 -3.30 -6.95
CA ASN A 7 29.53 -2.03 -7.07
C ASN A 7 29.07 -1.17 -8.26
N SER A 8 28.17 -1.69 -9.12
CA SER A 8 27.55 -0.93 -10.20
C SER A 8 26.02 -0.94 -10.06
N PRO A 9 25.40 0.21 -9.81
CA PRO A 9 23.96 0.44 -9.92
C PRO A 9 23.25 -0.21 -11.12
N ARG A 10 23.89 -0.18 -12.29
CA ARG A 10 23.35 -0.78 -13.52
C ARG A 10 23.21 -2.30 -13.40
N SER A 11 24.10 -2.94 -12.65
CA SER A 11 24.11 -4.40 -12.52
C SER A 11 22.98 -4.91 -11.64
N TRP A 12 22.52 -4.14 -10.65
CA TRP A 12 21.49 -4.63 -9.73
C TRP A 12 20.15 -4.83 -10.41
N LEU A 13 19.63 -3.80 -11.11
CA LEU A 13 18.32 -3.90 -11.76
C LEU A 13 18.33 -4.97 -12.86
N GLN A 14 19.39 -5.02 -13.67
CA GLN A 14 19.51 -6.06 -14.69
C GLN A 14 19.54 -7.46 -14.07
N HIS A 15 20.28 -7.64 -12.99
CA HIS A 15 20.33 -8.90 -12.25
C HIS A 15 18.95 -9.25 -11.67
N TYR A 16 18.25 -8.30 -11.07
CA TYR A 16 16.88 -8.48 -10.58
C TYR A 16 15.91 -8.88 -11.69
N LEU A 17 15.99 -8.24 -12.88
CA LEU A 17 15.19 -8.57 -14.05
C LEU A 17 15.51 -9.97 -14.62
N ASN A 18 16.76 -10.42 -14.49
CA ASN A 18 17.18 -11.74 -14.94
C ASN A 18 16.79 -12.85 -13.95
N GLN A 19 16.81 -12.57 -12.65
CA GLN A 19 16.46 -13.54 -11.60
C GLN A 19 14.96 -13.63 -11.33
N THR A 20 14.23 -12.53 -11.52
CA THR A 20 12.79 -12.47 -11.29
C THR A 20 12.07 -12.63 -12.63
N PRO A 21 11.14 -13.58 -12.79
CA PRO A 21 10.39 -13.73 -14.02
C PRO A 21 9.39 -12.58 -14.17
N ILE A 22 9.86 -11.43 -14.67
CA ILE A 22 9.02 -10.29 -14.98
C ILE A 22 8.44 -10.47 -16.39
N PRO A 23 7.11 -10.48 -16.54
CA PRO A 23 6.49 -10.66 -17.85
C PRO A 23 6.79 -9.47 -18.76
N ALA A 24 6.92 -9.73 -20.06
CA ALA A 24 7.15 -8.65 -21.04
C ALA A 24 5.94 -7.69 -21.12
N GLY A 25 4.72 -8.22 -20.93
CA GLY A 25 3.48 -7.46 -20.96
C GLY A 25 2.39 -8.10 -20.08
N ALA A 26 1.35 -7.32 -19.79
CA ALA A 26 0.16 -7.76 -19.08
C ALA A 26 -0.84 -8.42 -20.05
N PRO A 27 -1.64 -9.41 -19.58
CA PRO A 27 -2.83 -9.85 -20.30
C PRO A 27 -3.76 -8.68 -20.67
N LYS A 28 -4.50 -8.80 -21.77
CA LYS A 28 -5.42 -7.75 -22.27
C LYS A 28 -6.40 -7.30 -21.17
N GLY A 29 -6.50 -5.98 -20.97
CA GLY A 29 -7.38 -5.38 -19.96
C GLY A 29 -6.86 -5.41 -18.52
N THR A 30 -5.66 -5.95 -18.31
CA THR A 30 -4.99 -5.98 -17.00
C THR A 30 -3.71 -5.14 -17.01
N GLY A 31 -3.16 -4.92 -15.84
CA GLY A 31 -1.85 -4.30 -15.68
C GLY A 31 -1.28 -4.56 -14.30
N TYR A 32 -0.19 -3.87 -14.01
CA TYR A 32 0.57 -4.01 -12.77
C TYR A 32 0.69 -2.66 -12.08
N VAL A 33 0.86 -2.69 -10.76
CA VAL A 33 1.31 -1.55 -9.96
C VAL A 33 2.68 -1.90 -9.38
N TYR A 34 3.61 -0.96 -9.43
CA TYR A 34 5.00 -1.17 -9.01
C TYR A 34 5.45 -0.12 -8.00
N VAL A 35 6.48 -0.49 -7.25
CA VAL A 35 7.21 0.39 -6.34
C VAL A 35 8.70 0.22 -6.63
N LEU A 36 9.41 1.32 -6.86
CA LEU A 36 10.86 1.34 -7.04
C LEU A 36 11.51 2.27 -6.01
N GLU A 37 12.62 1.84 -5.42
CA GLU A 37 13.51 2.73 -4.67
C GLU A 37 14.65 3.15 -5.57
N VAL A 38 14.88 4.47 -5.65
CA VAL A 38 15.98 5.07 -6.37
C VAL A 38 16.90 5.77 -5.37
N THR A 39 18.18 5.43 -5.41
CA THR A 39 19.24 6.02 -4.59
C THR A 39 20.19 6.80 -5.48
N GLY A 40 20.57 8.01 -5.07
CA GLY A 40 21.44 8.91 -5.82
C GLY A 40 21.68 10.19 -5.02
N PRO A 41 21.99 11.32 -5.68
CA PRO A 41 22.09 12.63 -5.01
C PRO A 41 20.81 12.98 -4.23
N THR A 42 19.66 12.60 -4.78
CA THR A 42 18.36 12.67 -4.11
C THR A 42 17.74 11.28 -4.14
N SER A 43 17.57 10.65 -2.98
CA SER A 43 16.88 9.37 -2.89
C SER A 43 15.36 9.57 -2.89
N TYR A 44 14.63 8.68 -3.55
CA TYR A 44 13.18 8.73 -3.60
C TYR A 44 12.57 7.36 -3.87
N VAL A 45 11.29 7.22 -3.54
CA VAL A 45 10.47 6.09 -3.96
C VAL A 45 9.54 6.52 -5.08
N LYS A 46 9.47 5.71 -6.14
CA LYS A 46 8.51 5.86 -7.23
C LYS A 46 7.42 4.81 -7.12
N VAL A 47 6.16 5.23 -7.19
CA VAL A 47 4.99 4.34 -7.28
C VAL A 47 4.30 4.63 -8.61
N GLY A 48 3.95 3.59 -9.36
CA GLY A 48 3.17 3.79 -10.58
C GLY A 48 2.54 2.52 -11.13
N ALA A 49 1.81 2.64 -12.23
CA ALA A 49 1.21 1.51 -12.94
C ALA A 49 1.77 1.31 -14.36
N THR A 50 1.65 0.09 -14.89
CA THR A 50 2.08 -0.23 -16.24
C THR A 50 1.45 -1.53 -16.77
N SER A 51 1.24 -1.60 -18.08
CA SER A 51 0.91 -2.84 -18.80
C SER A 51 2.14 -3.52 -19.40
N GLN A 52 3.32 -2.90 -19.35
CA GLN A 52 4.58 -3.39 -19.93
C GLN A 52 5.72 -3.30 -18.90
N PRO A 53 5.71 -4.14 -17.85
CA PRO A 53 6.56 -3.92 -16.68
C PRO A 53 8.05 -4.05 -16.98
N ARG A 54 8.45 -4.97 -17.87
CA ARG A 54 9.87 -5.13 -18.24
C ARG A 54 10.44 -3.88 -18.91
N SER A 55 9.83 -3.45 -20.02
CA SER A 55 10.22 -2.22 -20.73
C SER A 55 10.17 -0.99 -19.81
N ARG A 56 9.15 -0.91 -18.94
CA ARG A 56 9.03 0.19 -17.97
C ARG A 56 10.18 0.20 -16.97
N PHE A 57 10.61 -0.95 -16.45
CA PHE A 57 11.71 -1.03 -15.49
C PHE A 57 13.04 -0.70 -16.16
N GLU A 58 13.29 -1.21 -17.37
CA GLU A 58 14.49 -0.89 -18.17
C GLU A 58 14.59 0.63 -18.47
N ALA A 59 13.47 1.26 -18.85
CA ALA A 59 13.40 2.70 -19.07
C ALA A 59 13.70 3.49 -17.77
N LEU A 60 13.06 3.13 -16.65
CA LEU A 60 13.28 3.80 -15.36
C LEU A 60 14.71 3.61 -14.85
N GLY A 61 15.31 2.43 -15.05
CA GLY A 61 16.71 2.19 -14.73
C GLY A 61 17.66 3.05 -15.58
N SER A 62 17.39 3.18 -16.87
CA SER A 62 18.16 4.04 -17.79
C SER A 62 18.03 5.52 -17.43
N ASP A 63 16.82 5.97 -17.09
CA ASP A 63 16.54 7.34 -16.65
C ASP A 63 17.24 7.67 -15.33
N ALA A 64 17.12 6.79 -14.32
CA ALA A 64 17.81 6.95 -13.04
C ALA A 64 19.32 7.05 -13.26
N HIS A 65 19.90 6.18 -14.09
CA HIS A 65 21.33 6.20 -14.38
C HIS A 65 21.78 7.49 -15.05
N ARG A 66 21.01 8.01 -16.02
CA ARG A 66 21.29 9.28 -16.68
C ARG A 66 21.37 10.47 -15.71
N LEU A 67 20.61 10.39 -14.61
CA LEU A 67 20.57 11.37 -13.53
C LEU A 67 21.58 11.08 -12.41
N GLY A 68 22.56 10.20 -12.63
CA GLY A 68 23.55 9.81 -11.61
C GLY A 68 22.95 9.03 -10.43
N SER A 69 21.79 8.40 -10.63
CA SER A 69 21.05 7.64 -9.63
C SER A 69 20.93 6.15 -10.01
N ALA A 70 20.39 5.36 -9.10
CA ALA A 70 20.39 3.90 -9.16
C ALA A 70 19.05 3.35 -8.67
N VAL A 71 18.40 2.45 -9.41
CA VAL A 71 17.30 1.65 -8.84
C VAL A 71 17.92 0.58 -7.94
N THR A 72 17.64 0.63 -6.64
CA THR A 72 18.24 -0.26 -5.62
C THR A 72 17.26 -1.31 -5.12
N ARG A 73 15.95 -1.06 -5.25
CA ARG A 73 14.89 -2.00 -4.87
C ARG A 73 13.71 -1.88 -5.82
N ALA A 74 13.03 -3.00 -6.03
CA ALA A 74 11.85 -3.08 -6.88
C ALA A 74 10.82 -4.04 -6.29
N TRP A 75 9.56 -3.73 -6.48
CA TRP A 75 8.43 -4.61 -6.23
C TRP A 75 7.38 -4.40 -7.32
N LEU A 76 6.75 -5.49 -7.75
CA LEU A 76 5.70 -5.51 -8.76
C LEU A 76 4.52 -6.31 -8.20
N SER A 77 3.30 -5.78 -8.33
CA SER A 77 2.08 -6.51 -7.97
C SER A 77 1.85 -7.70 -8.92
N PRO A 78 0.94 -8.62 -8.59
CA PRO A 78 0.32 -9.48 -9.60
C PRO A 78 -0.45 -8.66 -10.65
N ALA A 79 -0.71 -9.27 -11.82
CA ALA A 79 -1.56 -8.66 -12.85
C ALA A 79 -3.01 -8.58 -12.35
N HIS A 80 -3.66 -7.44 -12.53
CA HIS A 80 -5.06 -7.26 -12.14
C HIS A 80 -5.78 -6.24 -13.04
N PRO A 81 -7.12 -6.33 -13.15
CA PRO A 81 -7.91 -5.27 -13.78
C PRO A 81 -7.83 -3.98 -12.97
N ALA A 82 -8.21 -2.85 -13.58
CA ALA A 82 -8.29 -1.54 -12.91
C ALA A 82 -6.97 -1.06 -12.23
N HIS A 83 -5.81 -1.53 -12.69
CA HIS A 83 -4.49 -1.16 -12.15
C HIS A 83 -4.25 0.36 -12.03
N HIS A 84 -4.80 1.19 -12.92
CA HIS A 84 -4.74 2.66 -12.79
C HIS A 84 -5.55 3.22 -11.60
N SER A 85 -6.73 2.65 -11.31
CA SER A 85 -7.50 3.02 -10.11
C SER A 85 -6.75 2.58 -8.85
N THR A 86 -6.17 1.37 -8.88
CA THR A 86 -5.33 0.85 -7.80
C THR A 86 -4.14 1.76 -7.51
N GLU A 87 -3.43 2.20 -8.55
CA GLU A 87 -2.36 3.19 -8.46
C GLU A 87 -2.84 4.50 -7.85
N ALA A 88 -3.98 5.04 -8.30
CA ALA A 88 -4.52 6.27 -7.73
C ALA A 88 -4.80 6.15 -6.22
N HIS A 89 -5.26 4.98 -5.77
CA HIS A 89 -5.43 4.68 -4.34
C HIS A 89 -4.08 4.56 -3.61
N ALA A 90 -3.12 3.83 -4.18
CA ALA A 90 -1.78 3.68 -3.60
C ALA A 90 -1.08 5.04 -3.45
N LEU A 91 -1.13 5.89 -4.48
CA LEU A 91 -0.56 7.24 -4.46
C LEU A 91 -1.21 8.11 -3.39
N ARG A 92 -2.54 8.03 -3.24
CA ARG A 92 -3.26 8.78 -2.18
C ARG A 92 -2.80 8.35 -0.78
N ALA A 93 -2.68 7.05 -0.55
CA ALA A 93 -2.20 6.51 0.72
C ALA A 93 -0.73 6.90 0.98
N CYS A 94 0.14 6.83 -0.03
CA CYS A 94 1.54 7.26 0.09
C CYS A 94 1.65 8.76 0.42
N ARG A 95 0.80 9.61 -0.17
CA ARG A 95 0.75 11.05 0.10
C ARG A 95 0.35 11.39 1.54
N ALA A 96 -0.39 10.50 2.21
CA ALA A 96 -0.70 10.68 3.64
C ALA A 96 0.53 10.50 4.55
N HIS A 97 1.63 9.94 4.03
CA HIS A 97 2.86 9.69 4.79
C HIS A 97 4.03 10.59 4.38
N SER A 98 4.11 10.95 3.11
CA SER A 98 5.14 11.85 2.58
C SER A 98 4.50 12.71 1.52
N SER A 99 4.79 14.00 1.54
CA SER A 99 4.49 14.85 0.39
C SER A 99 5.17 14.27 -0.85
N ALA A 100 4.42 14.23 -1.96
CA ALA A 100 5.00 13.93 -3.25
C ALA A 100 5.75 15.17 -3.76
N ALA A 101 6.74 14.97 -4.63
CA ALA A 101 7.47 16.08 -5.25
C ALA A 101 6.56 17.02 -6.05
N THR A 102 5.40 16.54 -6.51
CA THR A 102 4.35 17.35 -7.16
C THR A 102 2.97 16.94 -6.63
N PRO A 103 1.93 17.79 -6.74
CA PRO A 103 0.58 17.47 -6.23
C PRO A 103 -0.03 16.18 -6.80
N ARG A 104 0.30 15.86 -8.05
CA ARG A 104 -0.06 14.59 -8.72
C ARG A 104 1.12 13.62 -8.81
N GLY A 105 2.18 13.90 -8.09
CA GLY A 105 3.48 13.24 -8.25
C GLY A 105 3.45 11.77 -7.86
N GLU A 106 4.25 11.02 -8.60
CA GLU A 106 4.56 9.60 -8.39
C GLU A 106 5.85 9.38 -7.58
N TYR A 107 6.53 10.48 -7.21
CA TYR A 107 7.85 10.48 -6.58
C TYR A 107 7.78 10.99 -5.15
N PHE A 108 8.33 10.23 -4.21
CA PHE A 108 8.26 10.49 -2.78
C PHE A 108 9.68 10.51 -2.16
N PRO A 109 10.27 11.69 -1.90
CA PRO A 109 11.66 11.80 -1.44
C PRO A 109 11.89 11.33 0.00
N HIS A 110 10.86 11.35 0.84
CA HIS A 110 10.96 11.00 2.26
C HIS A 110 10.18 9.73 2.65
N LEU A 111 9.62 9.03 1.66
CA LEU A 111 8.89 7.79 1.88
C LEU A 111 9.86 6.60 1.76
N THR A 112 9.84 5.70 2.74
CA THR A 112 10.64 4.48 2.67
C THR A 112 10.00 3.47 1.72
N PHE A 113 10.83 2.65 1.06
CA PHE A 113 10.34 1.60 0.15
C PHE A 113 9.34 0.65 0.84
N GLU A 114 9.60 0.24 2.08
CA GLU A 114 8.69 -0.67 2.81
C GLU A 114 7.33 -0.04 3.07
N ARG A 115 7.29 1.27 3.40
CA ARG A 115 6.02 1.96 3.61
C ARG A 115 5.24 2.02 2.30
N ALA A 116 5.88 2.47 1.22
CA ALA A 116 5.26 2.56 -0.09
C ALA A 116 4.75 1.20 -0.58
N ARG A 117 5.56 0.15 -0.45
CA ARG A 117 5.18 -1.23 -0.78
C ARG A 117 3.97 -1.69 0.02
N ARG A 118 3.95 -1.47 1.35
CA ARG A 118 2.81 -1.84 2.19
C ARG A 118 1.53 -1.13 1.76
N GLU A 119 1.55 0.19 1.56
CA GLU A 119 0.36 0.93 1.14
C GLU A 119 -0.10 0.53 -0.27
N THR A 120 0.83 0.20 -1.16
CA THR A 120 0.50 -0.30 -2.49
C THR A 120 -0.11 -1.69 -2.45
N ILE A 121 0.39 -2.59 -1.59
CA ILE A 121 -0.21 -3.92 -1.37
C ILE A 121 -1.64 -3.80 -0.85
N LYS A 122 -1.89 -2.93 0.15
CA LYS A 122 -3.26 -2.66 0.64
C LYS A 122 -4.18 -2.22 -0.50
N ALA A 123 -3.73 -1.29 -1.34
CA ALA A 123 -4.51 -0.81 -2.47
C ALA A 123 -4.82 -1.93 -3.46
N VAL A 124 -3.85 -2.80 -3.78
CA VAL A 124 -4.03 -3.98 -4.65
C VAL A 124 -5.05 -4.97 -4.07
N LEU A 125 -5.04 -5.15 -2.75
CA LEU A 125 -6.00 -6.00 -2.03
C LEU A 125 -7.38 -5.35 -1.84
N GLY A 126 -7.59 -4.12 -2.34
CA GLY A 126 -8.86 -3.39 -2.17
C GLY A 126 -9.07 -2.80 -0.79
N PHE A 127 -8.06 -2.83 0.09
CA PHE A 127 -8.08 -2.12 1.36
C PHE A 127 -7.85 -0.64 1.10
N HIS A 128 -8.94 0.06 0.85
CA HIS A 128 -8.93 1.51 0.74
C HIS A 128 -9.24 2.09 2.11
N ASP A 129 -8.28 2.81 2.68
CA ASP A 129 -8.57 3.76 3.74
C ASP A 129 -9.51 4.81 3.14
N ARG A 130 -10.82 4.54 3.17
CA ARG A 130 -11.82 5.58 2.94
C ARG A 130 -11.53 6.58 4.04
N PRO A 131 -11.04 7.80 3.74
CA PRO A 131 -10.96 8.81 4.78
C PRO A 131 -12.36 8.88 5.35
N ARG A 132 -12.49 8.53 6.64
CA ARG A 132 -13.76 8.62 7.37
C ARG A 132 -14.20 10.05 7.13
N ALA A 133 -15.20 10.24 6.26
CA ALA A 133 -15.50 11.56 5.70
C ALA A 133 -15.67 12.52 6.87
N MET A 134 -14.65 13.33 7.14
CA MET A 134 -14.79 14.37 8.14
C MET A 134 -15.73 15.37 7.48
N PRO A 135 -16.90 15.66 8.06
CA PRO A 135 -17.81 16.63 7.47
C PRO A 135 -17.06 17.97 7.37
N THR A 136 -16.70 18.35 6.16
CA THR A 136 -16.13 19.66 5.85
C THR A 136 -17.27 20.59 5.47
N THR A 137 -17.38 21.74 6.12
CA THR A 137 -18.28 22.82 5.69
C THR A 137 -17.63 23.66 4.59
N PRO A 138 -18.41 24.15 3.61
CA PRO A 138 -17.93 25.05 2.57
C PRO A 138 -17.86 26.47 3.14
N VAL A 139 -16.78 26.82 3.84
CA VAL A 139 -16.50 28.23 4.13
C VAL A 139 -15.10 28.55 3.62
N ALA A 140 -15.06 29.43 2.63
CA ALA A 140 -13.89 30.16 2.14
C ALA A 140 -12.57 29.38 1.98
N GLY A 141 -12.48 28.57 0.90
CA GLY A 141 -11.21 28.38 0.18
C GLY A 141 -10.10 27.54 0.84
N LEU A 142 -10.22 27.11 2.09
CA LEU A 142 -9.24 26.23 2.74
C LEU A 142 -9.95 25.11 3.50
N HIS A 143 -9.50 23.86 3.26
CA HIS A 143 -9.97 22.69 4.01
C HIS A 143 -9.35 22.68 5.42
N GLU A 144 -9.85 23.53 6.32
CA GLU A 144 -9.51 23.43 7.74
C GLU A 144 -10.48 22.49 8.47
N PRO A 145 -10.00 21.61 9.37
CA PRO A 145 -10.87 20.81 10.22
C PRO A 145 -11.63 21.71 11.21
N LEU A 146 -12.96 21.56 11.27
CA LEU A 146 -13.82 22.38 12.12
C LEU A 146 -13.43 22.33 13.60
N PRO A 147 -13.34 23.48 14.29
CA PRO A 147 -13.09 23.54 15.73
C PRO A 147 -14.13 22.74 16.52
N ALA A 148 -13.69 22.04 17.58
CA ALA A 148 -14.53 21.13 18.35
C ALA A 148 -15.80 21.79 18.95
N HIS A 149 -15.75 23.07 19.28
CA HIS A 149 -16.88 23.82 19.83
C HIS A 149 -17.96 24.15 18.78
N VAL A 150 -17.60 24.29 17.50
CA VAL A 150 -18.56 24.46 16.39
C VAL A 150 -19.29 23.16 16.09
N ARG A 151 -18.62 22.01 16.27
CA ARG A 151 -19.21 20.67 16.04
C ARG A 151 -20.39 20.36 16.97
N ARG A 152 -20.46 21.00 18.15
CA ARG A 152 -21.57 20.82 19.11
C ARG A 152 -22.83 21.62 18.76
N LEU A 153 -22.69 22.72 18.02
CA LEU A 153 -23.81 23.61 17.66
C LEU A 153 -24.54 23.21 16.36
N LEU A 154 -23.96 22.28 15.58
CA LEU A 154 -24.50 21.86 14.28
C LEU A 154 -25.21 20.48 14.32
N ALA A 155 -25.29 19.84 15.48
CA ALA A 155 -26.17 18.70 15.63
C ALA A 155 -27.61 19.22 15.62
N PRO A 156 -28.45 18.86 14.62
CA PRO A 156 -29.84 19.30 14.63
C PRO A 156 -30.45 18.80 15.93
N THR A 157 -31.18 19.69 16.61
CA THR A 157 -31.99 19.26 17.74
C THR A 157 -32.94 18.16 17.26
N PRO A 158 -33.37 17.23 18.14
CA PRO A 158 -34.29 16.16 17.75
C PRO A 158 -35.54 16.69 17.02
N GLN A 159 -35.98 17.90 17.40
CA GLN A 159 -37.11 18.60 16.79
C GLN A 159 -36.83 19.08 15.36
N GLU A 160 -35.63 19.60 15.08
CA GLU A 160 -35.21 20.00 13.72
C GLU A 160 -34.97 18.79 12.81
N ALA A 161 -34.50 17.68 13.38
CA ALA A 161 -34.36 16.41 12.66
C ALA A 161 -35.74 15.86 12.25
N GLU A 162 -36.72 15.95 13.13
CA GLU A 162 -38.11 15.53 12.87
C GLU A 162 -38.81 16.44 11.85
N GLN A 163 -38.65 17.76 11.95
CA GLN A 163 -39.19 18.71 10.97
C GLN A 163 -38.57 18.51 9.57
N ARG A 164 -37.27 18.22 9.47
CA ARG A 164 -36.62 17.91 8.19
C ARG A 164 -37.12 16.62 7.56
N LEU A 165 -37.41 15.59 8.37
CA LEU A 165 -38.05 14.36 7.89
C LEU A 165 -39.46 14.63 7.36
N ARG A 166 -40.25 15.45 8.07
CA ARG A 166 -41.60 15.86 7.64
C ARG A 166 -41.57 16.68 6.34
N TYR A 167 -40.64 17.62 6.20
CA TYR A 167 -40.50 18.44 4.99
C TYR A 167 -40.08 17.62 3.75
N ARG A 168 -39.18 16.65 3.91
CA ARG A 168 -38.79 15.73 2.82
C ARG A 168 -39.96 14.85 2.36
N PHE A 169 -40.87 14.53 3.27
CA PHE A 169 -42.11 13.80 2.98
C PHE A 169 -43.15 14.68 2.26
N ALA A 170 -43.36 15.90 2.75
CA ALA A 170 -44.36 16.82 2.20
C ALA A 170 -44.03 17.30 0.77
N GLN A 171 -42.75 17.43 0.43
CA GLN A 171 -42.31 17.93 -0.89
C GLN A 171 -42.27 16.88 -2.02
N GLY A 172 -42.80 15.67 -1.80
CA GLY A 172 -43.12 14.74 -2.90
C GLY A 172 -41.95 14.43 -3.85
N SER A 173 -40.71 14.35 -3.35
CA SER A 173 -39.56 14.02 -4.19
C SER A 173 -39.77 12.65 -4.85
N HIS A 174 -39.79 12.63 -6.19
CA HIS A 174 -39.93 11.43 -7.04
C HIS A 174 -38.99 10.26 -6.68
N ARG A 175 -37.96 10.47 -5.86
CA ARG A 175 -37.07 9.41 -5.34
C ARG A 175 -37.60 8.65 -4.12
N THR A 176 -38.68 9.09 -3.47
CA THR A 176 -39.19 8.43 -2.26
C THR A 176 -40.34 7.45 -2.50
N ARG A 177 -40.89 7.36 -3.71
CA ARG A 177 -41.88 6.32 -4.06
C ARG A 177 -41.30 4.90 -4.09
N PHE A 178 -39.98 4.72 -4.10
CA PHE A 178 -39.33 3.41 -4.18
C PHE A 178 -38.83 2.86 -2.84
N LEU A 179 -38.90 3.63 -1.74
CA LEU A 179 -38.47 3.13 -0.42
C LEU A 179 -39.57 2.35 0.32
N ARG A 180 -40.72 2.11 -0.33
CA ARG A 180 -41.75 1.15 0.11
C ARG A 180 -42.15 0.21 -1.03
N ARG A 181 -41.22 -0.64 -1.45
CA ARG A 181 -41.58 -1.95 -2.03
C ARG A 181 -40.44 -2.94 -1.81
N ALA A 182 -40.57 -3.65 -0.69
CA ALA A 182 -40.10 -5.00 -0.40
C ALA A 182 -39.74 -5.03 1.09
N GLU A 183 -40.69 -5.46 1.93
CA GLU A 183 -40.28 -6.11 3.16
C GLU A 183 -39.47 -7.35 2.76
N PRO A 184 -38.23 -7.51 3.26
CA PRO A 184 -37.49 -8.73 3.00
C PRO A 184 -38.21 -9.88 3.70
N SER A 185 -38.69 -10.84 2.90
CA SER A 185 -39.08 -12.15 3.43
C SER A 185 -37.88 -12.77 4.16
N PRO A 186 -38.08 -13.33 5.37
CA PRO A 186 -37.01 -13.97 6.12
C PRO A 186 -36.72 -15.34 5.52
N THR A 187 -35.90 -15.37 4.48
CA THR A 187 -35.30 -16.62 3.99
C THR A 187 -33.79 -16.44 3.96
N SER A 188 -33.20 -16.43 5.16
CA SER A 188 -31.78 -16.65 5.36
C SER A 188 -31.45 -18.12 5.07
N LEU A 189 -30.91 -18.40 3.89
CA LEU A 189 -30.08 -19.58 3.70
C LEU A 189 -28.64 -19.21 4.08
N PRO A 190 -27.91 -20.07 4.82
CA PRO A 190 -26.53 -19.83 5.17
C PRO A 190 -25.70 -19.79 3.88
N ARG A 191 -24.95 -18.70 3.69
CA ARG A 191 -23.84 -18.68 2.72
C ARG A 191 -22.79 -19.65 3.26
N GLU A 192 -22.74 -20.85 2.71
CA GLU A 192 -21.57 -21.71 2.81
C GLU A 192 -20.38 -20.91 2.27
N THR A 193 -19.51 -20.46 3.19
CA THR A 193 -18.20 -19.96 2.83
C THR A 193 -17.42 -21.10 2.22
N ASP A 194 -16.92 -20.90 1.00
CA ASP A 194 -16.06 -21.86 0.31
C ASP A 194 -14.85 -22.18 1.22
N PRO A 195 -14.66 -23.44 1.65
CA PRO A 195 -13.60 -23.83 2.58
C PRO A 195 -12.21 -23.52 2.04
N LEU A 196 -12.05 -23.44 0.72
CA LEU A 196 -10.80 -23.08 0.06
C LEU A 196 -10.44 -21.60 0.24
N LEU A 197 -11.45 -20.73 0.33
CA LEU A 197 -11.26 -19.29 0.55
C LEU A 197 -10.91 -19.00 2.02
N GLU A 198 -11.52 -19.72 2.97
CA GLU A 198 -11.15 -19.62 4.39
C GLU A 198 -9.71 -20.09 4.63
N GLU A 199 -9.28 -21.19 3.99
CA GLU A 199 -7.92 -21.73 4.11
C GLU A 199 -6.86 -20.76 3.53
N LEU A 200 -7.16 -20.09 2.42
CA LEU A 200 -6.29 -19.08 1.82
C LEU A 200 -6.15 -17.84 2.70
N ILE A 201 -7.25 -17.35 3.28
CA ILE A 201 -7.22 -16.22 4.22
C ILE A 201 -6.41 -16.59 5.47
N ARG A 202 -6.57 -17.81 5.99
CA ARG A 202 -5.81 -18.30 7.15
C ARG A 202 -4.31 -18.34 6.90
N ARG A 203 -3.87 -18.80 5.73
CA ARG A 203 -2.44 -18.87 5.36
C ARG A 203 -1.77 -17.51 5.18
N PHE A 204 -2.53 -16.48 4.79
CA PHE A 204 -1.97 -15.13 4.58
C PHE A 204 -2.03 -14.24 5.82
N VAL A 205 -2.95 -14.51 6.76
CA VAL A 205 -3.14 -13.68 7.96
C VAL A 205 -2.36 -14.20 9.17
N GLN A 206 -2.01 -15.49 9.22
CA GLN A 206 -1.15 -15.99 10.29
C GLN A 206 0.28 -15.45 10.13
N PRO A 207 0.81 -14.70 11.11
CA PRO A 207 2.24 -14.40 11.13
C PRO A 207 3.00 -15.73 11.21
N PRO A 208 4.17 -15.84 10.54
CA PRO A 208 4.98 -17.06 10.59
C PRO A 208 5.21 -17.42 12.05
N ALA A 209 4.91 -18.68 12.40
CA ALA A 209 5.16 -19.23 13.72
C ALA A 209 6.58 -18.84 14.15
N SER A 210 6.64 -18.22 15.33
CA SER A 210 7.81 -17.83 16.12
C SER A 210 9.13 -18.30 15.50
N MET A 211 9.85 -17.39 14.83
CA MET A 211 11.24 -17.64 14.48
C MET A 211 12.01 -17.97 15.76
N PRO A 212 12.82 -19.05 15.79
CA PRO A 212 13.65 -19.35 16.95
C PRO A 212 14.55 -18.14 17.23
N ASP A 213 14.59 -17.78 18.50
CA ASP A 213 15.29 -16.60 19.01
C ASP A 213 16.78 -16.68 18.66
N LEU A 214 17.19 -15.93 17.63
CA LEU A 214 18.57 -15.88 17.14
C LEU A 214 19.54 -15.24 18.16
N ALA A 215 19.04 -14.77 19.30
CA ALA A 215 19.86 -14.27 20.39
C ALA A 215 20.67 -15.38 21.10
N THR A 216 20.17 -16.63 21.15
CA THR A 216 20.85 -17.70 21.91
C THR A 216 22.09 -18.24 21.19
N HIS A 217 22.14 -18.22 19.86
CA HIS A 217 23.27 -18.79 19.11
C HIS A 217 24.51 -17.88 18.96
N ARG A 218 24.42 -16.59 19.34
CA ARG A 218 25.59 -15.71 19.33
C ARG A 218 26.48 -15.88 20.56
N HIS A 219 25.95 -16.33 21.70
CA HIS A 219 26.76 -16.50 22.89
C HIS A 219 27.64 -17.76 22.86
N THR A 220 27.18 -18.85 22.24
CA THR A 220 27.95 -20.11 22.19
C THR A 220 29.18 -20.03 21.29
N ARG A 221 29.15 -19.23 20.20
CA ARG A 221 30.30 -19.11 19.29
C ARG A 221 31.43 -18.23 19.80
N LEU A 222 31.15 -17.26 20.67
CA LEU A 222 32.20 -16.42 21.28
C LEU A 222 32.92 -17.14 22.43
N GLN A 223 32.24 -18.04 23.16
CA GLN A 223 32.90 -18.86 24.18
C GLN A 223 33.84 -19.93 23.58
N ALA A 224 33.47 -20.55 22.45
CA ALA A 224 34.33 -21.54 21.79
C ALA A 224 35.61 -20.92 21.18
N ALA A 225 35.54 -19.67 20.68
CA ALA A 225 36.70 -18.96 20.15
C ALA A 225 37.67 -18.50 21.26
N ALA A 226 37.15 -18.16 22.44
CA ALA A 226 37.98 -17.76 23.58
C ALA A 226 38.74 -18.95 24.22
N GLN A 227 38.19 -20.16 24.16
CA GLN A 227 38.86 -21.36 24.70
C GLN A 227 39.98 -21.90 23.79
N SER A 228 39.94 -21.60 22.49
CA SER A 228 40.97 -22.04 21.53
C SER A 228 42.26 -21.21 21.58
N LEU A 229 42.30 -20.09 22.32
CA LEU A 229 43.46 -19.19 22.42
C LEU A 229 44.31 -19.40 23.67
N VAL A 230 43.98 -20.37 24.54
CA VAL A 230 44.66 -20.58 25.83
C VAL A 230 45.47 -21.89 25.86
N SER A 231 45.48 -22.68 24.79
CA SER A 231 46.19 -23.98 24.75
C SER A 231 47.33 -23.95 23.72
N ASP A 232 48.40 -23.21 24.02
CA ASP A 232 49.69 -23.46 23.41
C ASP A 232 50.83 -23.19 24.44
N PRO A 233 51.07 -24.12 25.39
CA PRO A 233 52.29 -24.12 26.16
C PRO A 233 53.38 -24.80 25.33
N SER A 234 54.40 -24.00 24.99
CA SER A 234 55.65 -24.46 24.42
C SER A 234 56.34 -25.47 25.34
N ASP A 235 56.75 -26.61 24.76
CA ASP A 235 58.03 -27.29 25.00
C ASP A 235 58.35 -28.19 23.79
#